data_AF-A0A7S1KQ08-F1
#
_entry.id   AF-A0A7S1KQ08-F1
#
_cell.length_a   1.000
_cell.length_b   1.000
_cell.length_c   1.000
_cell.angle_alpha   90.00
_cell.angle_beta   90.00
_cell.angle_gamma   90.00
#
_symmetry.space_group_name_H-M   'P 1'
#
loop_
_entity.id
_entity.type
_entity.pdbx_description
1 polymer ?
#
loop_
_entity_poly.entity_id
_entity_poly.type
_entity_poly.pdbx_seq_one_letter_code
_entity_poly.pdbx_strand_id
1 'polypeptide(L)'
;MLSPPDKDTIRICVATDNHLGFRIDDPILKDDAFVTFEEILTIAKKNQVDFLLLGGDLFHRNKPCRATEHRTFELFRKYCCGDRPVELKIHSRQKVNFHSNFGRVNYEDPNFNISLPVFAVHGNHDDPTGE
;
A
#
# COMPACT_ATOMS: atom_id res chain seq x y z
N MET A 1 -19.73 9.48 -5.21
CA MET A 1 -18.95 8.27 -5.55
C MET A 1 -18.77 8.27 -7.07
N LEU A 2 -17.62 7.81 -7.56
CA LEU A 2 -17.43 7.63 -8.99
C LEU A 2 -18.43 6.57 -9.50
N SER A 3 -18.89 6.70 -10.75
CA SER A 3 -19.61 5.62 -11.44
C SER A 3 -18.76 4.34 -11.42
N PRO A 4 -19.31 3.14 -11.64
CA PRO A 4 -18.48 1.96 -11.88
C PRO A 4 -17.50 2.20 -13.04
N PRO A 5 -16.24 1.72 -12.97
CA PRO A 5 -15.33 1.83 -14.10
C PRO A 5 -15.87 1.02 -15.27
N ASP A 6 -15.63 1.51 -16.49
CA ASP A 6 -15.74 0.67 -17.67
C ASP A 6 -14.59 -0.35 -17.68
N LYS A 7 -14.78 -1.49 -18.35
CA LYS A 7 -13.81 -2.60 -18.38
C LYS A 7 -12.45 -2.20 -18.97
N ASP A 8 -12.43 -1.17 -19.82
CA ASP A 8 -11.21 -0.69 -20.46
C ASP A 8 -10.60 0.53 -19.72
N THR A 9 -11.05 0.82 -18.50
CA THR A 9 -10.56 1.95 -17.68
C THR A 9 -9.87 1.46 -16.42
N ILE A 10 -8.58 1.78 -16.29
CA ILE A 10 -7.81 1.53 -15.06
C ILE A 10 -7.93 2.73 -14.12
N ARG A 11 -8.37 2.50 -12.89
CA ARG A 11 -8.43 3.48 -11.80
C ARG A 11 -7.27 3.29 -10.85
N ILE A 12 -6.56 4.39 -10.63
CA ILE A 12 -5.37 4.41 -9.79
C ILE A 12 -5.62 5.41 -8.65
N CYS A 13 -5.52 4.96 -7.41
CA CYS A 13 -5.35 5.88 -6.29
C CYS A 13 -3.87 6.22 -6.16
N VAL A 14 -3.53 7.51 -6.10
CA VAL A 14 -2.15 7.96 -5.97
C VAL A 14 -2.00 8.69 -4.64
N ALA A 15 -0.99 8.32 -3.86
CA ALA A 15 -0.60 8.98 -2.62
C ALA A 15 0.93 8.96 -2.48
N THR A 16 1.47 9.82 -1.63
CA THR A 16 2.92 9.92 -1.34
C THR A 16 3.11 10.58 0.02
N ASP A 17 4.32 10.48 0.59
CA ASP A 17 4.74 11.22 1.78
C ASP A 17 3.78 11.01 2.97
N ASN A 18 3.37 9.75 3.18
CA ASN A 18 2.42 9.41 4.24
C ASN A 18 3.04 9.52 5.64
N HIS A 19 4.35 9.30 5.73
CA HIS A 19 5.14 9.44 6.96
C HIS A 19 4.49 8.76 8.18
N LEU A 20 4.07 7.51 8.03
CA LEU A 20 3.54 6.72 9.14
C LEU A 20 4.57 6.65 10.27
N GLY A 21 4.10 6.90 11.49
CA GLY A 21 4.94 7.04 12.68
C GLY A 21 5.49 8.46 12.92
N PHE A 22 5.14 9.45 12.10
CA PHE A 22 5.38 10.86 12.43
C PHE A 22 4.68 11.21 13.75
N ARG A 23 5.40 11.87 14.66
CA ARG A 23 4.90 12.27 15.99
C ARG A 23 4.33 11.12 16.84
N ILE A 24 4.79 9.88 16.65
CA ILE A 24 4.28 8.70 17.40
C ILE A 24 4.40 8.83 18.94
N ASP A 25 5.35 9.62 19.43
CA ASP A 25 5.59 9.87 20.85
C ASP A 25 4.71 11.01 21.42
N ASP A 26 3.97 11.73 20.57
CA ASP A 26 3.11 12.84 20.96
C ASP A 26 1.73 12.33 21.40
N PRO A 27 1.25 12.63 22.62
CA PRO A 27 0.00 12.08 23.14
C PRO A 27 -1.24 12.52 22.34
N ILE A 28 -1.17 13.61 21.59
CA ILE A 28 -2.28 14.18 20.81
C ILE A 28 -2.14 13.82 19.34
N LEU A 29 -0.94 13.93 18.77
CA LEU A 29 -0.73 13.85 17.31
C LEU A 29 -0.30 12.46 16.79
N LYS A 30 0.02 11.52 17.68
CA LYS A 30 0.53 10.17 17.31
C LYS A 30 -0.34 9.38 16.33
N ASP A 31 -1.63 9.71 16.24
CA ASP A 31 -2.60 8.97 15.44
C ASP A 31 -2.88 9.62 14.07
N ASP A 32 -2.51 10.88 13.87
CA ASP A 32 -2.85 11.67 12.69
C ASP A 32 -2.43 10.97 11.40
N ALA A 33 -1.15 10.57 11.30
CA ALA A 33 -0.62 9.91 10.10
C ALA A 33 -1.37 8.61 9.77
N PHE A 34 -1.76 7.83 10.79
CA PHE A 34 -2.48 6.58 10.58
C PHE A 34 -3.93 6.79 10.20
N VAL A 35 -4.61 7.77 10.82
CA VAL A 35 -5.99 8.13 10.49
C VAL A 35 -6.06 8.64 9.06
N THR A 36 -5.13 9.50 8.64
CA THR A 36 -5.04 10.00 7.27
C THR A 36 -4.71 8.88 6.28
N PHE A 37 -3.79 7.97 6.60
CA PHE A 37 -3.51 6.84 5.73
C PHE A 37 -4.70 5.87 5.61
N GLU A 38 -5.43 5.63 6.70
CA GLU A 38 -6.68 4.86 6.69
C GLU A 38 -7.76 5.54 5.83
N GLU A 39 -7.83 6.87 5.82
CA GLU A 39 -8.70 7.62 4.92
C GLU A 39 -8.35 7.35 3.45
N ILE A 40 -7.06 7.39 3.07
CA ILE A 40 -6.59 7.07 1.72
C ILE A 40 -7.04 5.67 1.32
N LEU A 41 -6.82 4.66 2.17
CA LEU A 41 -7.23 3.28 1.92
C LEU A 41 -8.76 3.15 1.81
N THR A 42 -9.50 3.89 2.63
CA THR A 42 -10.96 3.94 2.58
C THR A 42 -11.46 4.57 1.28
N ILE A 43 -10.83 5.64 0.81
CA ILE A 43 -11.14 6.29 -0.47
C ILE A 43 -10.84 5.34 -1.63
N ALA A 44 -9.69 4.67 -1.62
CA ALA A 44 -9.32 3.68 -2.65
C ALA A 44 -10.37 2.57 -2.75
N LYS A 45 -10.79 2.01 -1.62
CA LYS A 45 -11.81 0.96 -1.55
C LYS A 45 -13.19 1.47 -1.98
N LYS A 46 -13.63 2.64 -1.49
CA LYS A 46 -14.93 3.25 -1.85
C LYS A 46 -15.05 3.56 -3.34
N ASN A 47 -13.95 3.95 -3.98
CA ASN A 47 -13.94 4.27 -5.42
C ASN A 47 -13.58 3.06 -6.29
N GLN A 48 -13.42 1.87 -5.70
CA GLN A 48 -13.13 0.62 -6.38
C GLN A 48 -11.92 0.74 -7.32
N VAL A 49 -10.84 1.38 -6.85
CA VAL A 49 -9.63 1.51 -7.67
C VAL A 49 -9.00 0.15 -7.93
N ASP A 50 -8.30 0.01 -9.05
CA ASP A 50 -7.65 -1.25 -9.44
C ASP A 50 -6.36 -1.47 -8.67
N PHE A 51 -5.64 -0.39 -8.36
CA PHE A 51 -4.50 -0.42 -7.44
C PHE A 51 -4.23 0.94 -6.77
N LEU A 52 -3.48 0.90 -5.68
CA LEU A 52 -2.90 2.07 -5.01
C LEU A 52 -1.43 2.21 -5.41
N LEU A 53 -1.02 3.41 -5.81
CA LEU A 53 0.36 3.78 -6.10
C LEU A 53 0.88 4.73 -5.02
N LEU A 54 1.95 4.32 -4.33
CA LEU A 54 2.65 5.09 -3.32
C LEU A 54 3.97 5.65 -3.88
N GLY A 55 4.13 6.97 -3.80
CA GLY A 55 5.25 7.71 -4.38
C GLY A 55 6.55 7.73 -3.57
N GLY A 56 6.58 7.13 -2.38
CA GLY A 56 7.72 7.19 -1.46
C GLY A 56 7.31 7.67 -0.07
N ASP A 57 8.23 7.54 0.89
CA ASP A 57 8.08 8.03 2.26
C ASP A 57 6.80 7.55 2.95
N LEU A 58 6.49 6.26 2.79
CA LEU A 58 5.41 5.61 3.52
C LEU A 58 5.66 5.69 5.03
N PHE A 59 6.91 5.47 5.45
CA PHE A 59 7.34 5.60 6.84
C PHE A 59 8.09 6.91 7.08
N HIS A 60 7.88 7.51 8.26
CA HIS A 60 8.60 8.72 8.63
C HIS A 60 10.07 8.49 8.99
N ARG A 61 10.37 7.29 9.50
CA ARG A 61 11.72 6.87 9.90
C ARG A 61 12.10 5.65 9.10
N ASN A 62 13.36 5.61 8.69
CA ASN A 62 13.95 4.48 7.96
C ASN A 62 13.77 3.15 8.70
N LYS A 63 13.93 3.19 10.03
CA LYS A 63 13.62 2.10 10.94
C LYS A 63 12.35 2.45 11.73
N PRO A 64 11.14 2.18 11.20
CA PRO A 64 9.90 2.42 11.93
C PRO A 64 9.89 1.58 13.22
N CYS A 65 9.25 2.10 14.27
CA CYS A 65 9.11 1.31 15.49
C CYS A 65 8.09 0.19 15.29
N ARG A 66 8.19 -0.89 16.09
CA ARG A 66 7.27 -2.04 16.02
C ARG A 66 5.79 -1.66 16.05
N ALA A 67 5.42 -0.64 16.81
CA ALA A 67 4.04 -0.15 16.88
C ALA A 67 3.59 0.47 15.54
N THR A 68 4.48 1.20 14.87
CA THR A 68 4.21 1.77 13.54
C THR A 68 4.06 0.67 12.51
N GLU A 69 4.99 -0.29 12.44
CA GLU A 69 4.91 -1.43 11.53
C GLU A 69 3.62 -2.23 11.71
N HIS A 70 3.29 -2.57 12.96
CA HIS A 70 2.09 -3.35 13.27
C HIS A 70 0.81 -2.66 12.81
N ARG A 71 0.65 -1.37 13.13
CA ARG A 71 -0.52 -0.57 12.71
C ARG A 71 -0.61 -0.48 11.19
N THR A 72 0.52 -0.29 10.51
CA THR A 72 0.59 -0.26 9.04
C THR A 72 0.14 -1.61 8.45
N PHE A 73 0.60 -2.73 8.99
CA PHE A 73 0.19 -4.06 8.53
C PHE A 73 -1.28 -4.36 8.81
N GLU A 74 -1.83 -3.90 9.94
CA GLU A 74 -3.26 -3.99 10.23
C GLU A 74 -4.10 -3.26 9.19
N LEU A 75 -3.70 -2.04 8.82
CA LEU A 75 -4.35 -1.26 7.78
C LEU A 75 -4.28 -1.97 6.41
N PHE A 76 -3.11 -2.41 5.98
CA PHE A 76 -3.00 -3.16 4.73
C PHE A 76 -3.84 -4.45 4.75
N ARG A 77 -3.82 -5.22 5.83
CA ARG A 77 -4.65 -6.43 5.95
C ARG A 77 -6.14 -6.12 5.85
N LYS A 78 -6.60 -5.06 6.51
CA LYS A 78 -8.02 -4.66 6.57
C LYS A 78 -8.54 -4.15 5.23
N TYR A 79 -7.71 -3.41 4.48
CA TYR A 79 -8.16 -2.70 3.28
C TYR A 79 -7.70 -3.35 1.97
N CYS A 80 -6.61 -4.11 1.97
CA CYS A 80 -6.02 -4.70 0.76
C CYS A 80 -6.29 -6.19 0.57
N CYS A 81 -6.68 -6.91 1.62
CA CYS A 81 -7.09 -8.32 1.49
C CYS A 81 -8.62 -8.44 1.35
N GLY A 82 -9.09 -9.40 0.55
CA GLY A 82 -10.52 -9.67 0.36
C GLY A 82 -10.84 -10.38 -0.96
N ASP A 83 -12.11 -10.70 -1.17
CA ASP A 83 -12.56 -11.58 -2.27
C ASP A 83 -12.78 -10.89 -3.63
N ARG A 84 -12.62 -9.55 -3.70
CA ARG A 84 -12.75 -8.85 -4.99
C ARG A 84 -11.57 -9.25 -5.87
N PRO A 85 -11.79 -9.82 -7.07
CA PRO A 85 -10.71 -10.21 -7.96
C PRO A 85 -9.93 -8.99 -8.44
N VAL A 86 -8.62 -9.16 -8.65
CA VAL A 86 -7.76 -8.18 -9.30
C VAL A 86 -7.79 -8.45 -10.80
N GLU A 87 -8.26 -7.48 -11.59
CA GLU A 87 -8.40 -7.61 -13.05
C GLU A 87 -7.11 -7.20 -13.81
N LEU A 88 -6.09 -6.74 -13.09
CA LEU A 88 -4.79 -6.37 -13.64
C LEU A 88 -3.94 -7.61 -13.93
N LYS A 89 -3.19 -7.56 -15.03
CA LYS A 89 -2.23 -8.60 -15.41
C LYS A 89 -0.85 -8.02 -15.64
N ILE A 90 0.18 -8.58 -14.99
CA ILE A 90 1.57 -8.22 -15.28
C ILE A 90 2.06 -9.01 -16.49
N HIS A 91 2.29 -8.31 -17.61
CA HIS A 91 2.88 -8.90 -18.82
C HIS A 91 4.42 -8.87 -18.83
N SER A 92 5.05 -8.04 -18.00
CA SER A 92 6.50 -7.98 -17.89
C SER A 92 7.08 -9.22 -17.20
N ARG A 93 8.37 -9.48 -17.39
CA ARG A 93 9.06 -10.63 -16.78
C ARG A 93 9.16 -10.45 -15.26
N GLN A 94 8.19 -10.98 -14.53
CA GLN A 94 8.09 -10.82 -13.07
C GLN A 94 9.36 -11.22 -12.31
N LYS A 95 10.02 -12.34 -12.69
CA LYS A 95 11.28 -12.77 -12.07
C LYS A 95 12.44 -11.77 -12.20
N VAL A 96 12.38 -10.86 -13.18
CA VAL A 96 13.39 -9.81 -13.37
C VAL A 96 13.05 -8.59 -12.51
N ASN A 97 11.76 -8.27 -12.34
CA ASN A 97 11.30 -7.05 -11.69
C ASN A 97 11.02 -7.22 -10.19
N PHE A 98 10.78 -8.44 -9.73
CA PHE A 98 10.48 -8.75 -8.33
C PHE A 98 11.56 -9.67 -7.78
N HIS A 99 12.56 -9.08 -7.13
CA HIS A 99 13.71 -9.79 -6.55
C HIS A 99 13.40 -10.57 -5.26
N SER A 100 12.12 -10.65 -4.87
CA SER A 100 11.71 -11.46 -3.72
C SER A 100 11.86 -12.96 -4.02
N ASN A 101 11.97 -13.77 -2.97
CA ASN A 101 12.01 -15.23 -3.09
C ASN A 101 10.75 -15.82 -3.78
N PHE A 102 9.65 -15.07 -3.84
CA PHE A 102 8.40 -15.47 -4.48
C PHE A 102 8.37 -15.19 -6.00
N GLY A 103 9.16 -14.20 -6.45
CA GLY A 103 9.36 -13.87 -7.87
C GLY A 103 8.10 -13.48 -8.63
N ARG A 104 7.06 -12.98 -7.93
CA ARG A 104 5.75 -12.63 -8.47
C ARG A 104 5.09 -11.49 -7.67
N VAL A 105 4.08 -10.85 -8.26
CA VAL A 105 3.19 -9.92 -7.56
C VAL A 105 2.35 -10.64 -6.50
N ASN A 106 2.02 -9.93 -5.42
CA ASN A 106 1.30 -10.47 -4.26
C ASN A 106 -0.09 -11.03 -4.58
N TYR A 107 -0.80 -10.46 -5.55
CA TYR A 107 -2.16 -10.89 -5.92
C TYR A 107 -2.19 -12.11 -6.85
N GLU A 108 -1.04 -12.58 -7.33
CA GLU A 108 -0.90 -13.85 -8.06
C GLU A 108 -0.31 -14.97 -7.17
N ASP A 109 -0.12 -14.72 -5.87
CA ASP A 109 0.29 -15.75 -4.91
C ASP A 109 -0.94 -16.57 -4.49
N PRO A 110 -0.90 -17.92 -4.62
CA PRO A 110 -2.05 -18.76 -4.28
C PRO A 110 -2.41 -18.78 -2.80
N ASN A 111 -1.55 -18.26 -1.91
CA ASN A 111 -1.77 -18.25 -0.47
C ASN A 111 -2.28 -16.90 0.05
N PHE A 112 -2.33 -15.87 -0.80
CA PHE A 112 -2.81 -14.55 -0.42
C PHE A 112 -4.03 -14.14 -1.24
N ASN A 113 -5.09 -13.75 -0.55
CA ASN A 113 -6.30 -13.22 -1.18
C ASN A 113 -6.26 -11.68 -1.17
N ILE A 114 -5.64 -11.10 -2.19
CA ILE A 114 -5.45 -9.66 -2.35
C ILE A 114 -6.58 -9.10 -3.21
N SER A 115 -7.26 -8.06 -2.70
CA SER A 115 -8.32 -7.33 -3.41
C SER A 115 -7.94 -5.92 -3.84
N LEU A 116 -6.87 -5.35 -3.26
CA LEU A 116 -6.31 -4.06 -3.67
C LEU A 116 -4.77 -4.16 -3.62
N PRO A 117 -4.12 -4.39 -4.77
CA PRO A 117 -2.66 -4.32 -4.88
C PRO A 117 -2.15 -2.92 -4.55
N VAL A 118 -1.01 -2.87 -3.87
CA VAL A 118 -0.29 -1.63 -3.57
C VAL A 118 1.08 -1.71 -4.21
N PHE A 119 1.37 -0.76 -5.09
CA PHE A 119 2.68 -0.58 -5.70
C PHE A 119 3.34 0.62 -5.03
N ALA A 120 4.60 0.48 -4.61
CA ALA A 120 5.32 1.53 -3.92
C ALA A 120 6.76 1.61 -4.42
N VAL A 121 7.30 2.83 -4.42
CA VAL A 121 8.75 3.08 -4.44
C VAL A 121 9.18 3.59 -3.07
N HIS A 122 10.46 3.46 -2.74
CA HIS A 122 11.00 4.12 -1.54
C HIS A 122 11.26 5.60 -1.84
N GLY A 123 11.14 6.44 -0.82
CA GLY A 123 11.61 7.81 -0.80
C GLY A 123 12.95 7.93 -0.08
N ASN A 124 13.22 9.08 0.53
CA ASN A 124 14.45 9.38 1.26
C ASN A 124 14.34 9.14 2.78
N HIS A 125 13.14 8.91 3.31
CA HIS A 125 12.94 8.52 4.70
C HIS A 125 12.83 7.01 4.89
N ASP A 126 12.41 6.27 3.87
CA ASP A 126 12.21 4.81 3.88
C ASP A 126 13.08 4.08 2.84
N ASP A 127 14.26 4.63 2.56
CA ASP A 127 15.27 4.05 1.67
C ASP A 127 15.88 2.75 2.25
N PRO A 128 16.32 1.81 1.39
CA PRO A 128 17.03 0.62 1.87
C PRO A 128 18.31 0.99 2.64
N THR A 129 18.41 0.58 3.90
CA THR A 129 19.66 0.64 4.67
C THR A 129 20.33 -0.74 4.72
N GLY A 130 21.66 -0.76 4.62
CA GLY A 130 22.45 -1.99 4.46
C GLY A 130 22.67 -2.81 5.73
N GLU A 131 21.68 -2.89 6.63
CA GLU A 131 21.69 -3.79 7.79
C GLU A 131 20.82 -5.03 7.56
#